data_AF-A0A945G2V7-F1
#
_entry.id   AF-A0A945G2V7-F1
#
_cell.length_a   1.000
_cell.length_b   1.000
_cell.length_c   1.000
_cell.angle_alpha   90.00
_cell.angle_beta   90.00
_cell.angle_gamma   90.00
#
_symmetry.space_group_name_H-M   'P 1'
#
loop_
_entity.id
_entity.type
_entity.pdbx_description
1 polymer ?
#
loop_
_entity_poly.entity_id
_entity_poly.type
_entity_poly.pdbx_seq_one_letter_code
_entity_poly.pdbx_strand_id
1 'polypeptide(L)' 'MLEILFSTSFFLFSGNIIDTKLTHHKYEKENYKEICHLKNNESVNTYCAKHSEVENIKKVKWNRPGGLQETNYKVSKPTE' A
#
# COMPACT_ATOMS: atom_id res chain seq x y z
N MET A 1 -10.77 -16.57 -0.60
CA MET A 1 -11.26 -15.16 -0.52
C MET A 1 -10.13 -14.14 -0.64
N LEU A 2 -9.05 -14.21 0.14
CA LEU A 2 -7.95 -13.23 0.08
C LEU A 2 -7.32 -13.05 -1.31
N GLU A 3 -7.05 -14.15 -2.03
CA GLU A 3 -6.52 -14.09 -3.41
C GLU A 3 -7.46 -13.38 -4.39
N ILE A 4 -8.78 -13.50 -4.22
CA ILE A 4 -9.78 -12.85 -5.09
C ILE A 4 -9.81 -11.34 -4.81
N LEU A 5 -9.79 -10.95 -3.52
CA LEU A 5 -9.72 -9.54 -3.12
C LEU A 5 -8.43 -8.89 -3.63
N PHE A 6 -7.30 -9.59 -3.47
CA PHE A 6 -6.01 -9.14 -4.01
C PHE A 6 -6.05 -9.03 -5.54
N SER A 7 -6.51 -10.05 -6.24
CA SER A 7 -6.57 -10.05 -7.71
C SER A 7 -7.46 -8.94 -8.24
N THR A 8 -8.60 -8.67 -7.58
CA THR A 8 -9.50 -7.57 -7.92
C THR A 8 -8.84 -6.21 -7.69
N SER A 9 -8.18 -6.02 -6.53
CA SER A 9 -7.44 -4.79 -6.23
C SER A 9 -6.33 -4.55 -7.25
N PHE A 10 -5.52 -5.56 -7.54
CA PHE A 10 -4.44 -5.45 -8.50
C PHE A 10 -4.96 -5.20 -9.92
N PHE A 11 -6.08 -5.79 -10.31
CA PHE A 11 -6.70 -5.51 -11.61
C PHE A 11 -7.17 -4.05 -11.74
N LEU A 12 -7.80 -3.49 -10.70
CA LEU A 12 -8.30 -2.11 -10.71
C LEU A 12 -7.19 -1.06 -10.64
N PHE A 13 -6.18 -1.30 -9.81
CA PHE A 13 -5.14 -0.29 -9.51
C PHE A 13 -3.81 -0.57 -10.22
N SER A 14 -3.60 -1.76 -10.78
CA SER A 14 -2.37 -2.17 -11.46
C SER A 14 -1.10 -1.91 -10.63
N GLY A 15 -1.18 -2.17 -9.33
CA GLY A 15 -0.07 -1.96 -8.39
C GLY A 15 0.20 -0.50 -8.00
N ASN A 16 -0.62 0.45 -8.46
CA ASN A 16 -0.45 1.87 -8.14
C ASN A 16 -1.02 2.21 -6.76
N ILE A 17 -0.29 3.05 -6.02
CA ILE A 17 -0.69 3.60 -4.72
C ILE A 17 -0.35 5.10 -4.72
N ILE A 18 -1.19 5.89 -4.06
CA ILE A 18 -0.91 7.29 -3.76
C ILE A 18 -0.71 7.41 -2.25
N ASP A 19 0.41 8.00 -1.84
CA ASP A 19 0.75 8.17 -0.44
C ASP A 19 0.08 9.42 0.17
N THR A 20 0.21 9.60 1.48
CA THR A 20 -0.32 10.78 2.18
C THR A 20 0.28 12.12 1.73
N LYS A 21 1.39 12.11 0.98
CA LYS A 21 2.01 13.30 0.39
C LYS A 21 1.56 13.50 -1.07
N LEU A 22 0.56 12.77 -1.53
CA LEU A 22 0.08 12.76 -2.92
C LEU A 22 1.13 12.31 -3.93
N THR A 23 2.17 11.61 -3.48
CA THR A 23 3.18 11.01 -4.33
C THR A 23 2.65 9.68 -4.85
N HIS A 24 2.87 9.43 -6.14
CA HIS A 24 2.42 8.21 -6.79
C HIS A 24 3.54 7.18 -6.80
N HIS A 25 3.22 5.96 -6.41
CA HIS A 25 4.11 4.80 -6.32
C HIS A 25 3.54 3.65 -7.15
N LYS A 26 4.40 2.78 -7.69
CA LYS A 26 3.99 1.58 -8.43
C LYS A 26 4.77 0.39 -7.93
N TYR A 27 4.06 -0.69 -7.63
CA TYR A 27 4.61 -1.94 -7.13
C TYR A 27 4.25 -3.07 -8.07
N GLU A 28 5.20 -3.98 -8.32
CA GLU A 28 4.92 -5.22 -9.03
C GLU A 28 4.00 -6.13 -8.22
N LYS A 29 3.46 -7.17 -8.85
CA LYS A 29 2.39 -7.99 -8.29
C LYS A 29 2.73 -8.52 -6.88
N GLU A 30 3.92 -9.06 -6.68
CA GLU A 30 4.38 -9.63 -5.41
C GLU A 30 4.53 -8.55 -4.34
N ASN A 31 5.18 -7.43 -4.68
CA ASN A 31 5.36 -6.30 -3.76
C ASN A 31 4.02 -5.65 -3.37
N TYR A 32 3.12 -5.45 -4.34
CA TYR A 32 1.78 -4.94 -4.07
C TYR A 32 0.95 -5.89 -3.20
N LYS A 33 1.18 -7.21 -3.33
CA LYS A 33 0.51 -8.23 -2.50
C LYS A 33 0.87 -8.08 -1.02
N GLU A 34 2.13 -7.79 -0.71
CA GLU A 34 2.56 -7.50 0.67
C GLU A 34 1.81 -6.28 1.21
N ILE A 35 1.75 -5.19 0.45
CA ILE A 35 1.06 -3.95 0.84
C ILE A 35 -0.46 -4.15 1.01
N CYS A 36 -1.08 -4.95 0.13
CA CYS A 36 -2.50 -5.25 0.19
C CYS A 36 -2.85 -5.98 1.50
N HIS A 37 -2.01 -6.93 1.92
CA HIS A 37 -2.20 -7.75 3.11
C HIS A 37 -1.73 -7.11 4.42
N LEU A 38 -1.05 -5.96 4.38
CA LEU A 38 -0.66 -5.24 5.60
C LEU A 38 -1.85 -5.00 6.54
N LYS A 39 -1.64 -5.22 7.84
CA LYS A 39 -2.58 -4.79 8.87
C LYS A 39 -2.45 -3.29 9.14
N ASN A 40 -3.41 -2.75 9.88
CA ASN A 40 -3.36 -1.35 10.30
C ASN A 40 -2.13 -1.08 11.18
N ASN A 41 -1.44 0.04 10.94
CA ASN A 41 -0.24 0.50 11.62
C ASN A 41 1.02 -0.36 11.48
N GLU A 42 0.96 -1.46 10.71
CA GLU A 42 2.14 -2.23 10.33
C GLU A 42 2.87 -1.56 9.15
N SER A 43 4.12 -1.95 8.96
CA SER A 43 5.00 -1.48 7.88
C SER A 43 5.69 -2.65 7.18
N VAL A 44 6.01 -2.47 5.91
CA VAL A 44 6.85 -3.40 5.13
C VAL A 44 7.83 -2.60 4.27
N ASN A 45 9.06 -3.10 4.16
CA ASN A 45 9.99 -2.62 3.14
C ASN A 45 9.74 -3.40 1.85
N THR A 46 9.45 -2.70 0.77
CA THR A 46 9.14 -3.35 -0.51
C THR A 46 9.63 -2.50 -1.67
N TYR A 47 9.86 -3.13 -2.82
CA TYR A 47 10.48 -2.46 -3.97
C TYR A 47 9.45 -1.70 -4.79
N CYS A 48 9.65 -0.39 -4.94
CA CYS A 48 8.85 0.47 -5.81
C CYS A 48 9.45 0.49 -7.21
N ALA A 49 8.73 -0.09 -8.18
CA ALA A 49 9.14 -0.13 -9.59
C ALA A 49 9.25 1.26 -10.22
N LYS A 50 8.42 2.22 -9.77
CA LYS A 50 8.44 3.58 -10.31
C LYS A 50 9.68 4.37 -9.89
N HIS A 51 10.08 4.28 -8.63
CA HIS A 51 11.25 5.01 -8.11
C HIS A 51 12.54 4.19 -8.17
N SER A 52 12.43 2.90 -8.52
CA SER A 52 13.55 1.95 -8.57
C SER A 52 14.33 1.88 -7.25
N GLU A 53 13.61 1.94 -6.13
CA GLU A 53 14.18 1.89 -4.79
C GLU A 53 13.31 1.09 -3.83
N VAL A 54 13.91 0.64 -2.72
CA VAL A 54 13.17 0.02 -1.61
C VAL A 54 12.56 1.13 -0.77
N GLU A 55 11.26 1.02 -0.52
CA GLU A 55 10.49 1.99 0.26
C GLU A 55 9.86 1.29 1.47
N ASN A 56 9.77 2.00 2.60
CA ASN A 56 8.97 1.55 3.74
C ASN A 56 7.52 2.04 3.56
N ILE A 57 6.58 1.11 3.56
CA ILE A 57 5.15 1.37 3.39
C ILE A 57 4.43 1.07 4.69
N LYS A 58 3.84 2.09 5.30
CA LYS A 58 2.97 1.94 6.47
C LYS A 58 1.52 2.13 6.09
N LYS A 59 0.69 1.13 6.38
CA LYS A 59 -0.77 1.21 6.17
C LYS A 59 -1.43 1.84 7.38
N VAL A 60 -2.25 2.85 7.15
CA VAL A 60 -2.94 3.58 8.22
C VAL A 60 -4.43 3.63 7.90
N LYS A 61 -5.25 3.04 8.77
CA LYS A 61 -6.70 3.12 8.69
C LYS A 61 -7.23 4.10 9.74
N TRP A 62 -8.03 5.07 9.30
CA TRP A 62 -8.70 6.00 10.20
C TRP A 62 -10.20 5.82 10.12
N ASN A 63 -10.84 5.85 11.30
CA ASN A 63 -12.29 5.90 11.39
C ASN A 63 -12.71 7.36 11.20
N ARG A 64 -13.48 7.63 10.14
CA ARG A 64 -14.17 8.90 9.94
C ARG A 64 -15.47 8.91 10.75
N PRO A 65 -15.99 10.10 11.09
CA PRO A 65 -17.35 10.23 11.62
C PRO A 65 -18.35 9.49 10.71
N GLY A 66 -19.31 8.79 11.31
CA GLY A 66 -20.30 8.00 10.57
C GLY A 66 -19.89 6.57 10.21
N GLY A 67 -18.79 6.05 10.77
CA GLY A 67 -18.41 4.63 10.64
C GLY A 67 -17.65 4.28 9.36
N LEU A 68 -17.31 5.28 8.54
CA LEU A 68 -16.48 5.12 7.35
C LEU A 68 -15.02 4.85 7.75
N GLN A 69 -14.37 3.90 7.08
CA GLN A 69 -12.93 3.65 7.22
C GLN A 69 -12.19 4.10 5.97
N GLU A 70 -11.20 4.97 6.15
CA GLU A 70 -10.27 5.35 5.09
C GLU A 70 -8.96 4.62 5.25
N THR A 71 -8.43 4.06 4.16
CA THR A 71 -7.09 3.47 4.12
C THR A 71 -6.14 4.46 3.46
N ASN A 72 -5.10 4.84 4.18
CA ASN A 72 -4.03 5.72 3.73
C ASN A 72 -2.68 4.98 3.81
N TYR A 73 -1.73 5.41 2.98
CA TYR A 73 -0.37 4.86 2.95
C TYR A 73 0.64 5.96 3.23
N LYS A 74 1.53 5.73 4.20
CA LYS A 74 2.70 6.58 4.42
C LYS A 74 3.90 5.89 3.80
N VAL A 75 4.63 6.61 2.96
CA VAL A 75 5.85 6.12 2.33
C VAL A 75 7.05 6.91 2.85
N SER A 76 8.09 6.17 3.23
CA SER A 76 9.37 6.71 3.71
C SER A 76 10.55 5.87 3.23
N LYS A 77 11.76 6.33 3.55
CA LYS A 77 12.97 5.53 3.39
C LYS A 77 12.85 4.20 4.16
N PRO A 78 13.54 3.14 3.70
CA PRO A 78 13.49 1.82 4.32
C PRO A 78 13.95 1.89 5.78
N THR A 79 13.30 1.12 6.65
CA THR A 79 13.72 0.93 8.05
C THR A 79 14.58 -0.31 8.15
N GLU A 80 15.68 -0.25 8.90
CA GLU A 80 16.54 -1.42 9.18
C GLU A 80 15.81 -2.56 9.89
#